data_AF-X0XT00-F1
#
_entry.id   AF-X0XT00-F1
#
_cell.length_a   1.000
_cell.length_b   1.000
_cell.length_c   1.000
_cell.angle_alpha   90.00
_cell.angle_beta   90.00
_cell.angle_gamma   90.00
#
_symmetry.space_group_name_H-M   'P 1'
#
loop_
_entity.id
_entity.type
_entity.pdbx_description
1 polymer ?
#
loop_
_entity_poly.entity_id
_entity_poly.type
_entity_poly.pdbx_seq_one_letter_code
_entity_poly.pdbx_strand_id
1 'polypeptide(L)'
;MTTSKEKRIVGVDVGGANLKFASLDGDAVCTRFPMWRNPDRLGDALAKDLGQLHDASSNIDALAVTMTGELADCFADRSVGVAHIVAQMSWAAARLGIDELAFYGVDRQFRDSADAAQHADLVAAANWHALASFVAEEVAGRAILVDIGSTTTDIIPIFQGRVDTSATTDYERLVDGSLVYVGCRRTPVCALVDHLNYRGRVSSVMNELFATIDDACLLLD
;
A
#
# COMPACT_ATOMS: atom_id res chain seq x y z
N MET A 1 13.26 -38.81 7.10
CA MET A 1 13.16 -37.60 6.25
C MET A 1 12.37 -36.59 7.05
N THR A 2 13.07 -35.66 7.71
CA THR A 2 12.45 -34.52 8.36
C THR A 2 11.90 -33.64 7.25
N THR A 3 10.57 -33.62 7.09
CA THR A 3 9.89 -32.58 6.32
C THR A 3 10.27 -31.27 6.99
N SER A 4 11.10 -30.46 6.31
CA SER A 4 11.29 -29.06 6.69
C SER A 4 9.90 -28.46 6.79
N LYS A 5 9.52 -27.95 7.96
CA LYS A 5 8.30 -27.17 8.09
C LYS A 5 8.41 -26.04 7.06
N GLU A 6 7.40 -25.88 6.21
CA GLU A 6 7.38 -24.75 5.28
C GLU A 6 7.37 -23.46 6.10
N LYS A 7 8.25 -22.51 5.73
CA LYS A 7 8.32 -21.21 6.41
C LYS A 7 7.00 -20.49 6.18
N ARG A 8 6.35 -20.05 7.26
CA ARG A 8 5.14 -19.22 7.19
C ARG A 8 5.55 -17.76 7.05
N ILE A 9 5.24 -17.18 5.88
CA ILE A 9 5.54 -15.80 5.55
C ILE A 9 4.25 -14.98 5.60
N VAL A 10 4.30 -13.82 6.24
CA VAL A 10 3.21 -12.84 6.23
C VAL A 10 3.66 -11.59 5.49
N GLY A 11 2.91 -11.24 4.44
CA GLY A 11 2.98 -9.97 3.76
C GLY A 11 2.29 -8.89 4.59
N VAL A 12 2.92 -7.72 4.71
CA VAL A 12 2.39 -6.57 5.45
C VAL A 12 2.41 -5.33 4.55
N ASP A 13 1.26 -4.72 4.31
CA ASP A 13 1.15 -3.39 3.67
C ASP A 13 0.84 -2.36 4.75
N VAL A 14 1.83 -1.53 5.07
CA VAL A 14 1.75 -0.46 6.06
C VAL A 14 1.25 0.81 5.38
N GLY A 15 -0.07 0.97 5.32
CA GLY A 15 -0.71 2.15 4.75
C GLY A 15 -0.96 3.27 5.75
N GLY A 16 -1.19 4.48 5.25
CA GLY A 16 -1.43 5.66 6.08
C GLY A 16 -2.75 5.62 6.86
N ALA A 17 -3.74 4.84 6.38
CA ALA A 17 -5.06 4.73 6.98
C ALA A 17 -5.43 3.32 7.46
N ASN A 18 -4.76 2.29 6.93
CA ASN A 18 -5.03 0.89 7.24
C ASN A 18 -3.72 0.11 7.23
N LEU A 19 -3.65 -0.91 8.08
CA LEU A 19 -2.64 -1.95 8.05
C LEU A 19 -3.27 -3.19 7.44
N LYS A 20 -2.59 -3.82 6.48
CA LYS A 20 -3.08 -5.03 5.82
C LYS A 20 -2.06 -6.13 5.99
N PHE A 21 -2.54 -7.33 6.25
CA PHE A 21 -1.74 -8.53 6.45
C PHE A 21 -2.31 -9.63 5.58
N ALA A 22 -1.43 -10.39 4.93
CA ALA A 22 -1.83 -11.56 4.14
C ALA A 22 -0.78 -12.66 4.28
N SER A 23 -1.21 -13.92 4.39
CA SER A 23 -0.33 -15.07 4.45
C SER A 23 -0.59 -16.05 3.29
N LEU A 24 0.40 -16.87 2.96
CA LEU A 24 0.27 -17.85 1.87
C LEU A 24 -0.73 -18.98 2.16
N ASP A 25 -0.98 -19.25 3.44
CA ASP A 25 -2.00 -20.20 3.92
C ASP A 25 -3.42 -19.62 3.93
N GLY A 26 -3.60 -18.36 3.49
CA GLY A 26 -4.92 -17.78 3.19
C GLY A 26 -5.49 -16.85 4.25
N ASP A 27 -4.74 -16.54 5.32
CA ASP A 27 -5.17 -15.51 6.27
C ASP A 27 -5.05 -14.13 5.63
N ALA A 28 -6.07 -13.29 5.83
CA ALA A 28 -6.06 -11.90 5.43
C ALA A 28 -6.75 -11.03 6.48
N VAL A 29 -6.05 -9.99 6.95
CA VAL A 29 -6.54 -9.06 7.97
C VAL A 29 -6.33 -7.64 7.49
N CYS A 30 -7.32 -6.79 7.70
CA CYS A 30 -7.24 -5.35 7.44
C CYS A 30 -7.75 -4.59 8.66
N THR A 31 -6.89 -3.78 9.26
CA THR A 31 -7.21 -2.99 10.45
C THR A 31 -7.09 -1.51 10.14
N ARG A 32 -8.11 -0.74 10.49
CA ARG A 32 -8.06 0.71 10.37
C ARG A 32 -7.05 1.29 11.36
N PHE A 33 -6.05 2.00 10.84
CA PHE A 33 -5.01 2.68 11.61
C PHE A 33 -4.71 4.06 11.00
N PRO A 34 -5.30 5.15 11.53
CA PRO A 34 -5.02 6.50 11.04
C PRO A 34 -3.65 6.96 11.51
N MET A 35 -2.61 6.66 10.73
CA MET A 35 -1.19 6.90 11.06
C MET A 35 -0.93 8.37 11.36
N TRP A 36 -1.54 9.28 10.59
CA TRP A 36 -1.41 10.74 10.77
C TRP A 36 -1.86 11.25 12.15
N ARG A 37 -2.63 10.46 12.93
CA ARG A 37 -3.06 10.82 14.29
C ARG A 37 -2.31 10.10 15.39
N ASN A 38 -1.78 8.91 15.11
CA ASN A 38 -1.23 8.02 16.14
C ASN A 38 0.10 7.38 15.69
N PRO A 39 1.06 8.12 15.14
CA PRO A 39 2.27 7.52 14.56
C PRO A 39 3.05 6.70 15.60
N ASP A 40 3.08 7.14 16.86
CA ASP A 40 3.79 6.48 17.96
C ASP A 40 3.17 5.14 18.39
N ARG A 41 1.93 4.85 17.98
CA ARG A 41 1.22 3.61 18.32
C ARG A 41 1.32 2.54 17.22
N LEU A 42 2.06 2.81 16.16
CA LEU A 42 2.16 1.93 15.00
C LEU A 42 2.73 0.56 15.40
N GLY A 43 3.84 0.53 16.14
CA GLY A 43 4.46 -0.72 16.60
C GLY A 43 3.52 -1.57 17.46
N ASP A 44 2.79 -0.94 18.40
CA ASP A 44 1.79 -1.63 19.23
C ASP A 44 0.65 -2.23 18.39
N ALA A 45 0.15 -1.48 17.40
CA ALA A 45 -0.90 -1.96 16.51
C ALA A 45 -0.42 -3.13 15.64
N LEU A 46 0.79 -3.01 15.07
CA LEU A 46 1.43 -4.08 14.29
C LEU A 46 1.64 -5.33 15.14
N ALA A 47 2.22 -5.21 16.34
CA ALA A 47 2.47 -6.35 17.22
C ALA A 47 1.17 -7.01 17.68
N LYS A 48 0.10 -6.23 17.90
CA LYS A 48 -1.21 -6.78 18.22
C LYS A 48 -1.78 -7.60 17.06
N ASP A 49 -1.81 -7.04 15.85
CA ASP A 49 -2.43 -7.70 14.69
C ASP A 49 -1.60 -8.90 14.23
N LEU A 50 -0.27 -8.76 14.17
CA LEU A 50 0.64 -9.87 13.93
C LEU A 50 0.55 -10.94 15.02
N GLY A 51 0.36 -10.56 16.29
CA GLY A 51 0.17 -11.51 17.38
C GLY A 51 -1.13 -12.32 17.30
N GLN A 52 -2.15 -11.84 16.57
CA GLN A 52 -3.34 -12.65 16.28
C GLN A 52 -3.06 -13.70 15.21
N LEU A 53 -2.12 -13.41 14.30
CA LEU A 53 -1.66 -14.33 13.27
C LEU A 53 -0.52 -15.24 13.76
N HIS A 54 0.19 -14.84 14.82
CA HIS A 54 1.34 -15.53 15.41
C HIS A 54 0.94 -16.16 16.75
N ASP A 55 0.48 -17.42 16.73
CA ASP A 55 0.07 -18.14 17.94
C ASP A 55 0.86 -19.44 18.15
N ALA A 56 0.61 -20.13 19.28
CA ALA A 56 1.33 -21.35 19.66
C ALA A 56 1.21 -22.50 18.64
N SER A 57 0.23 -22.44 17.73
CA SER A 57 0.04 -23.39 16.63
C SER A 57 0.56 -22.88 15.28
N SER A 58 0.73 -21.57 15.11
CA SER A 58 1.07 -20.92 13.84
C SER A 58 2.08 -19.77 14.01
N ASN A 59 3.34 -20.11 14.29
CA ASN A 59 4.42 -19.12 14.29
C ASN A 59 4.63 -18.55 12.88
N ILE A 60 4.80 -17.24 12.80
CA ILE A 60 5.31 -16.51 11.63
C ILE A 60 6.83 -16.63 11.63
N ASP A 61 7.39 -17.11 10.52
CA ASP A 61 8.85 -17.25 10.36
C ASP A 61 9.46 -16.01 9.72
N ALA A 62 8.74 -15.31 8.82
CA ALA A 62 9.22 -14.10 8.16
C ALA A 62 8.12 -13.09 7.83
N LEU A 63 8.51 -11.83 7.73
CA LEU A 63 7.67 -10.70 7.31
C LEU A 63 8.20 -10.09 6.02
N ALA A 64 7.31 -9.91 5.05
CA ALA A 64 7.57 -9.22 3.78
C ALA A 64 6.76 -7.92 3.75
N VAL A 65 7.42 -6.76 3.81
CA VAL A 65 6.76 -5.48 4.05
C VAL A 65 6.76 -4.61 2.80
N THR A 66 5.60 -4.05 2.47
CA THR A 66 5.44 -2.87 1.63
C THR A 66 4.88 -1.73 2.46
N MET A 67 5.02 -0.49 1.98
CA MET A 67 4.48 0.67 2.67
C MET A 67 3.88 1.67 1.68
N THR A 68 2.83 2.34 2.14
CA THR A 68 2.18 3.49 1.49
C THR A 68 1.83 4.61 2.50
N GLY A 69 2.18 4.41 3.76
CA GLY A 69 1.92 5.35 4.87
C GLY A 69 3.02 6.36 5.13
N GLU A 70 4.16 6.26 4.44
CA GLU A 70 5.35 7.11 4.66
C GLU A 70 5.12 8.58 4.30
N LEU A 71 4.07 8.88 3.53
CA LEU A 71 3.63 10.24 3.20
C LEU A 71 2.46 10.73 4.07
N ALA A 72 2.14 10.06 5.18
CA ALA A 72 1.12 10.54 6.10
C ALA A 72 1.47 11.93 6.65
N ASP A 73 0.45 12.80 6.82
CA ASP A 73 0.58 14.21 7.21
C ASP A 73 1.38 14.47 8.51
N CYS A 74 1.66 13.43 9.31
CA CYS A 74 2.47 13.54 10.51
C CYS A 74 3.98 13.58 10.26
N PHE A 75 4.45 13.29 9.04
CA PHE A 75 5.88 13.27 8.70
C PHE A 75 6.28 14.52 7.92
N ALA A 76 7.46 15.06 8.24
CA ALA A 76 8.01 16.23 7.57
C ALA A 76 8.39 15.93 6.11
N ASP A 77 8.87 14.71 5.86
CA ASP A 77 9.17 14.21 4.53
C ASP A 77 9.04 12.67 4.48
N ARG A 78 9.12 12.14 3.26
CA ARG A 78 9.05 10.71 2.96
C ARG A 78 10.11 9.90 3.71
N SER A 79 11.35 10.39 3.79
CA SER A 79 12.45 9.64 4.40
C SER A 79 12.24 9.45 5.91
N VAL A 80 11.69 10.46 6.58
CA VAL A 80 11.27 10.38 7.99
C VAL A 80 10.15 9.35 8.15
N GLY A 81 9.16 9.36 7.27
CA GLY A 81 8.07 8.37 7.30
C GLY A 81 8.54 6.94 7.09
N VAL A 82 9.44 6.70 6.11
CA VAL A 82 10.04 5.38 5.87
C VAL A 82 10.82 4.92 7.09
N ALA A 83 11.73 5.76 7.62
CA ALA A 83 12.53 5.41 8.79
C ALA A 83 11.64 5.08 10.01
N HIS A 84 10.54 5.83 10.20
CA HIS A 84 9.57 5.57 11.25
C HIS A 84 8.89 4.20 11.05
N ILE A 85 8.34 3.91 9.87
CA ILE A 85 7.68 2.63 9.58
C ILE A 85 8.65 1.46 9.78
N VAL A 86 9.87 1.57 9.26
CA VAL A 86 10.92 0.56 9.41
C VAL A 86 11.23 0.30 10.89
N ALA A 87 11.38 1.36 11.69
CA ALA A 87 11.65 1.23 13.12
C ALA A 87 10.48 0.56 13.87
N GLN A 88 9.24 0.92 13.55
CA GLN A 88 8.04 0.36 14.19
C GLN A 88 7.80 -1.11 13.80
N MET A 89 8.06 -1.47 12.54
CA MET A 89 8.04 -2.88 12.09
C MET A 89 9.13 -3.70 12.78
N SER A 90 10.35 -3.16 12.88
CA SER A 90 11.46 -3.82 13.56
C SER A 90 11.15 -4.06 15.04
N TRP A 91 10.54 -3.07 15.70
CA TRP A 91 10.09 -3.21 17.09
C TRP A 91 9.02 -4.29 17.24
N ALA A 92 8.01 -4.30 16.36
CA ALA A 92 6.92 -5.29 16.42
C ALA A 92 7.43 -6.71 16.16
N ALA A 93 8.31 -6.89 15.18
CA ALA A 93 8.94 -8.17 14.86
C ALA A 93 9.77 -8.68 16.05
N ALA A 94 10.64 -7.83 16.62
CA ALA A 94 11.45 -8.19 17.79
C ALA A 94 10.59 -8.55 19.01
N ARG A 95 9.48 -7.84 19.23
CA ARG A 95 8.53 -8.14 20.32
C ARG A 95 7.88 -9.52 20.18
N LEU A 96 7.67 -9.99 18.96
CA LEU A 96 7.09 -11.29 18.65
C LEU A 96 8.14 -12.39 18.41
N GLY A 97 9.44 -12.06 18.49
CA GLY A 97 10.52 -13.01 18.21
C GLY A 97 10.59 -13.45 16.75
N ILE A 98 10.22 -12.57 15.82
CA ILE A 98 10.33 -12.82 14.37
C ILE A 98 11.64 -12.21 13.88
N ASP A 99 12.58 -13.06 13.47
CA ASP A 99 13.94 -12.63 13.11
C ASP A 99 14.07 -12.20 11.64
N GLU A 100 13.24 -12.75 10.73
CA GLU A 100 13.28 -12.42 9.31
C GLU A 100 12.27 -11.32 8.98
N LEU A 101 12.77 -10.10 8.81
CA LEU A 101 12.00 -8.93 8.39
C LEU A 101 12.65 -8.33 7.15
N ALA A 102 11.88 -8.19 6.08
CA ALA A 102 12.38 -7.59 4.85
C ALA A 102 11.37 -6.62 4.23
N PHE A 103 11.89 -5.55 3.62
CA PHE A 103 11.13 -4.50 2.96
C PHE A 103 11.30 -4.60 1.45
N TYR A 104 10.20 -4.63 0.72
CA TYR A 104 10.19 -4.72 -0.73
C TYR A 104 10.42 -3.36 -1.37
N GLY A 105 11.32 -3.29 -2.36
CA GLY A 105 11.55 -2.11 -3.17
C GLY A 105 11.02 -2.24 -4.60
N VAL A 106 10.81 -1.11 -5.26
CA VAL A 106 10.39 -1.01 -6.68
C VAL A 106 11.40 -1.64 -7.66
N ASP A 107 12.61 -1.96 -7.20
CA ASP A 107 13.64 -2.67 -7.95
C ASP A 107 13.57 -4.20 -7.81
N ARG A 108 12.47 -4.73 -7.23
CA ARG A 108 12.20 -6.17 -6.97
C ARG A 108 13.13 -6.81 -5.95
N GLN A 109 13.77 -6.02 -5.10
CA GLN A 109 14.64 -6.54 -4.06
C GLN A 109 14.03 -6.37 -2.68
N PHE A 110 14.22 -7.39 -1.85
CA PHE A 110 13.93 -7.35 -0.43
C PHE A 110 15.17 -6.87 0.34
N ARG A 111 14.96 -5.94 1.27
CA ARG A 111 16.01 -5.28 2.04
C ARG A 111 15.80 -5.45 3.52
N ASP A 112 16.89 -5.49 4.29
CA ASP A 112 16.78 -5.40 5.75
C ASP A 112 16.38 -3.97 6.19
N SER A 113 16.12 -3.82 7.49
CA SER A 113 15.71 -2.53 8.07
C SER A 113 16.74 -1.41 7.87
N ALA A 114 18.04 -1.72 7.94
CA ALA A 114 19.07 -0.69 7.82
C ALA A 114 19.17 -0.18 6.38
N ASP A 115 19.14 -1.10 5.41
CA ASP A 115 19.19 -0.79 3.98
C ASP A 115 17.92 -0.08 3.50
N ALA A 116 16.75 -0.52 3.96
CA ALA A 116 15.46 0.12 3.64
C ALA A 116 15.39 1.56 4.14
N ALA A 117 15.91 1.85 5.35
CA ALA A 117 15.93 3.20 5.89
C ALA A 117 16.92 4.12 5.14
N GLN A 118 18.01 3.58 4.59
CA GLN A 118 18.98 4.34 3.79
C GLN A 118 18.48 4.62 2.37
N HIS A 119 17.72 3.69 1.79
CA HIS A 119 17.20 3.77 0.43
C HIS A 119 15.69 4.01 0.40
N ALA A 120 15.24 5.05 1.11
CA ALA A 120 13.83 5.37 1.29
C ALA A 120 13.05 5.47 -0.03
N ASP A 121 13.63 6.05 -1.07
CA ASP A 121 12.97 6.20 -2.37
C ASP A 121 12.73 4.87 -3.10
N LEU A 122 13.46 3.80 -2.77
CA LEU A 122 13.23 2.48 -3.36
C LEU A 122 12.06 1.74 -2.70
N VAL A 123 11.85 1.93 -1.41
CA VAL A 123 10.86 1.17 -0.62
C VAL A 123 9.54 1.92 -0.41
N ALA A 124 9.57 3.26 -0.53
CA ALA A 124 8.38 4.10 -0.45
C ALA A 124 7.41 3.76 -1.59
N ALA A 125 6.12 3.68 -1.25
CA ALA A 125 5.03 3.39 -2.19
C ALA A 125 5.27 2.16 -3.10
N ALA A 126 6.00 1.13 -2.66
CA ALA A 126 6.36 0.00 -3.52
C ALA A 126 5.26 -1.07 -3.70
N ASN A 127 4.07 -0.88 -3.10
CA ASN A 127 2.98 -1.86 -3.12
C ASN A 127 2.40 -2.10 -4.53
N TRP A 128 2.26 -1.06 -5.35
CA TRP A 128 1.78 -1.20 -6.74
C TRP A 128 2.76 -2.06 -7.56
N HIS A 129 4.06 -1.89 -7.32
CA HIS A 129 5.10 -2.61 -8.04
C HIS A 129 5.10 -4.10 -7.63
N ALA A 130 4.90 -4.40 -6.35
CA ALA A 130 4.76 -5.76 -5.86
C ALA A 130 3.57 -6.48 -6.51
N LEU A 131 2.40 -5.83 -6.53
CA LEU A 131 1.19 -6.38 -7.18
C LEU A 131 1.39 -6.58 -8.68
N ALA A 132 1.93 -5.58 -9.38
CA ALA A 132 2.17 -5.66 -10.81
C ALA A 132 3.19 -6.74 -11.18
N SER A 133 4.25 -6.90 -10.38
CA SER A 133 5.24 -7.97 -10.58
C SER A 133 4.63 -9.35 -10.40
N PHE A 134 3.83 -9.54 -9.33
CA PHE A 134 3.10 -10.79 -9.12
C PHE A 134 2.16 -11.11 -10.30
N VAL A 135 1.35 -10.14 -10.75
CA VAL A 135 0.45 -10.33 -11.90
C VAL A 135 1.22 -10.68 -13.16
N ALA A 136 2.36 -10.03 -13.39
CA ALA A 136 3.18 -10.25 -14.57
C ALA A 136 3.77 -11.67 -14.62
N GLU A 137 4.18 -12.20 -13.46
CA GLU A 137 4.84 -13.51 -13.36
C GLU A 137 3.84 -14.66 -13.26
N GLU A 138 2.76 -14.50 -12.49
CA GLU A 138 1.87 -15.61 -12.11
C GLU A 138 0.53 -15.60 -12.84
N VAL A 139 0.08 -14.45 -13.37
CA VAL A 139 -1.29 -14.31 -13.89
C VAL A 139 -1.30 -14.09 -15.40
N ALA A 140 -0.63 -13.03 -15.88
CA ALA A 140 -0.68 -12.64 -17.29
C ALA A 140 0.59 -11.88 -17.71
N GLY A 141 1.37 -12.48 -18.61
CA GLY A 141 2.58 -11.86 -19.15
C GLY A 141 2.36 -10.75 -20.19
N ARG A 142 1.11 -10.44 -20.56
CA ARG A 142 0.76 -9.30 -21.41
C ARG A 142 -0.63 -8.78 -21.02
N ALA A 143 -0.67 -7.67 -20.29
CA ALA A 143 -1.89 -7.10 -19.73
C ALA A 143 -1.71 -5.61 -19.40
N ILE A 144 -2.80 -4.98 -18.97
CA ILE A 144 -2.73 -3.74 -18.20
C ILE A 144 -3.38 -4.06 -16.85
N LEU A 145 -2.63 -3.93 -15.77
CA LEU A 145 -3.16 -3.99 -14.43
C LEU A 145 -3.83 -2.65 -14.11
N VAL A 146 -5.08 -2.71 -13.64
CA VAL A 146 -5.83 -1.56 -13.13
C VAL A 146 -6.19 -1.83 -11.68
N ASP A 147 -5.53 -1.16 -10.75
CA ASP A 147 -5.84 -1.22 -9.32
C ASP A 147 -6.45 0.11 -8.87
N ILE A 148 -7.71 0.07 -8.41
CA ILE A 148 -8.46 1.27 -8.02
C ILE A 148 -8.59 1.26 -6.50
N GLY A 149 -7.76 2.08 -5.87
CA GLY A 149 -7.84 2.33 -4.44
C GLY A 149 -8.91 3.37 -4.09
N SER A 150 -9.00 3.68 -2.80
CA SER A 150 -9.91 4.72 -2.31
C SER A 150 -9.58 6.12 -2.84
N THR A 151 -8.32 6.38 -3.21
CA THR A 151 -7.79 7.72 -3.54
C THR A 151 -7.16 7.78 -4.92
N THR A 152 -6.54 6.70 -5.37
CA THR A 152 -5.74 6.64 -6.60
C THR A 152 -6.15 5.45 -7.45
N THR A 153 -5.80 5.49 -8.73
CA THR A 153 -5.87 4.37 -9.66
C THR A 153 -4.47 4.15 -10.24
N ASP A 154 -3.95 2.94 -10.09
CA ASP A 154 -2.71 2.49 -10.71
C ASP A 154 -3.03 1.82 -12.05
N ILE A 155 -2.42 2.28 -13.14
CA ILE A 155 -2.61 1.76 -14.50
C ILE A 155 -1.26 1.26 -15.01
N ILE A 156 -0.95 0.00 -14.74
CA ILE A 156 0.40 -0.54 -14.93
C ILE A 156 0.44 -1.43 -16.17
N PRO A 157 1.17 -1.04 -17.23
CA PRO A 157 1.39 -1.91 -18.38
C PRO A 157 2.27 -3.11 -17.98
N ILE A 158 1.88 -4.28 -18.46
CA ILE A 158 2.63 -5.53 -18.29
C ILE A 158 2.91 -6.12 -19.67
N PHE A 159 4.17 -6.41 -19.94
CA PHE A 159 4.60 -7.02 -21.19
C PHE A 159 5.76 -7.98 -20.99
N GLN A 160 5.72 -9.12 -21.71
CA GLN A 160 6.70 -10.21 -21.60
C GLN A 160 6.95 -10.69 -20.16
N GLY A 161 5.89 -10.78 -19.35
CA GLY A 161 5.99 -11.25 -17.97
C GLY A 161 6.67 -10.25 -17.04
N ARG A 162 6.70 -8.96 -17.39
CA ARG A 162 7.33 -7.90 -16.58
C ARG A 162 6.48 -6.64 -16.57
N VAL A 163 6.62 -5.86 -15.50
CA VAL A 163 6.19 -4.46 -15.46
C VAL A 163 6.90 -3.69 -16.57
N ASP A 164 6.15 -3.02 -17.43
CA ASP A 164 6.61 -2.35 -18.65
C ASP A 164 6.56 -0.81 -18.51
N THR A 165 7.17 -0.29 -17.45
CA THR A 165 7.40 1.14 -17.26
C THR A 165 8.80 1.39 -16.69
N SER A 166 9.38 2.54 -17.01
CA SER A 166 10.60 3.05 -16.37
C SER A 166 10.31 3.90 -15.13
N ALA A 167 9.05 4.22 -14.86
CA ALA A 167 8.66 5.02 -13.71
C ALA A 167 8.85 4.24 -12.41
N THR A 168 9.61 4.83 -11.50
CA THR A 168 9.94 4.26 -10.19
C THR A 168 9.43 5.10 -9.04
N THR A 169 9.10 6.36 -9.31
CA THR A 169 8.56 7.32 -8.33
C THR A 169 7.14 7.76 -8.69
N ASP A 170 6.35 8.15 -7.70
CA ASP A 170 5.00 8.70 -7.95
C ASP A 170 5.01 9.88 -8.91
N TYR A 171 6.05 10.72 -8.88
CA TYR A 171 6.18 11.82 -9.84
C TYR A 171 6.29 11.31 -11.28
N GLU A 172 7.18 10.36 -11.54
CA GLU A 172 7.34 9.76 -12.87
C GLU A 172 6.05 9.06 -13.31
N ARG A 173 5.36 8.40 -12.39
CA ARG A 173 4.08 7.71 -12.64
C ARG A 173 2.93 8.67 -12.94
N LEU A 174 2.93 9.85 -12.33
CA LEU A 174 2.00 10.93 -12.67
C LEU A 174 2.31 11.50 -14.06
N VAL A 175 3.59 11.58 -14.44
CA VAL A 175 4.02 12.07 -15.76
C VAL A 175 3.68 11.07 -16.88
N ASP A 176 3.88 9.77 -16.67
CA ASP A 176 3.60 8.74 -17.68
C ASP A 176 2.15 8.25 -17.68
N GLY A 177 1.36 8.61 -16.66
CA GLY A 177 -0.06 8.26 -16.53
C GLY A 177 -0.32 6.91 -15.88
N SER A 178 0.70 6.23 -15.37
CA SER A 178 0.56 4.96 -14.63
C SER A 178 0.07 5.15 -13.19
N LEU A 179 -0.01 6.40 -12.72
CA LEU A 179 -0.71 6.80 -11.49
C LEU A 179 -1.71 7.92 -11.81
N VAL A 180 -2.98 7.69 -11.50
CA VAL A 180 -4.06 8.69 -11.64
C VAL A 180 -4.63 9.00 -10.26
N TYR A 181 -4.73 10.28 -9.90
CA TYR A 181 -5.26 10.73 -8.61
C TYR A 181 -6.81 10.75 -8.56
N VAL A 182 -7.39 9.64 -8.99
CA VAL A 182 -8.82 9.35 -8.94
C VAL A 182 -8.97 7.96 -8.35
N GLY A 183 -9.60 7.86 -7.19
CA GLY A 183 -9.99 6.58 -6.59
C GLY A 183 -11.50 6.45 -6.48
N CYS A 184 -11.96 5.32 -5.95
CA CYS A 184 -13.38 4.97 -5.87
C CYS A 184 -14.11 5.50 -4.62
N ARG A 185 -13.44 6.20 -3.69
CA ARG A 185 -14.10 6.72 -2.48
C ARG A 185 -13.84 8.19 -2.20
N ARG A 186 -12.58 8.57 -2.03
CA ARG A 186 -12.17 9.86 -1.44
C ARG A 186 -12.08 11.01 -2.44
N THR A 187 -12.16 10.75 -3.74
CA THR A 187 -12.01 11.76 -4.78
C THR A 187 -13.11 12.83 -4.64
N PRO A 188 -12.78 14.11 -4.38
CA PRO A 188 -13.78 15.17 -4.31
C PRO A 188 -14.49 15.32 -5.66
N VAL A 189 -15.82 15.44 -5.65
CA VAL A 189 -16.59 15.61 -6.91
C VAL A 189 -16.12 16.85 -7.67
N CYS A 190 -15.80 17.93 -6.96
CA CYS A 190 -15.30 19.18 -7.55
C CYS A 190 -13.90 19.06 -8.19
N ALA A 191 -13.17 17.96 -7.96
CA ALA A 191 -11.92 17.67 -8.67
C ALA A 191 -12.14 16.92 -10.00
N LEU A 192 -13.35 16.38 -10.22
CA LEU A 192 -13.70 15.61 -11.42
C LEU A 192 -14.47 16.43 -12.45
N VAL A 193 -15.31 17.34 -11.97
CA VAL A 193 -16.20 18.18 -12.79
C VAL A 193 -16.18 19.60 -12.27
N ASP A 194 -16.14 20.57 -13.16
CA ASP A 194 -16.19 22.01 -12.84
C ASP A 194 -17.58 22.62 -13.09
N HIS A 195 -18.40 21.98 -13.93
CA HIS A 195 -19.76 22.37 -14.27
C HIS A 195 -20.71 21.17 -14.36
N LEU A 196 -21.99 21.40 -14.05
CA LEU A 196 -23.05 20.41 -14.15
C LEU A 196 -24.28 21.02 -14.84
N ASN A 197 -25.02 20.19 -15.59
CA ASN A 197 -26.35 20.55 -16.07
C ASN A 197 -27.39 20.10 -15.04
N TYR A 198 -28.00 21.06 -14.34
CA TYR A 198 -29.04 20.80 -13.37
C TYR A 198 -30.31 21.57 -13.73
N ARG A 199 -31.43 20.86 -13.89
CA ARG A 199 -32.73 21.42 -14.29
C ARG A 199 -32.65 22.29 -15.57
N GLY A 200 -31.89 21.84 -16.55
CA GLY A 200 -31.72 22.51 -17.84
C GLY A 200 -30.85 23.77 -17.79
N ARG A 201 -30.14 24.01 -16.70
CA ARG A 201 -29.20 25.13 -16.55
C ARG A 201 -27.81 24.58 -16.24
N VAL A 202 -26.81 25.14 -16.89
CA VAL A 202 -25.40 24.89 -16.55
C VAL A 202 -25.06 25.72 -15.32
N SER A 203 -24.54 25.09 -14.28
CA SER A 203 -24.02 25.72 -13.07
C SER A 203 -22.59 25.25 -12.83
N SER A 204 -21.72 26.14 -12.37
CA SER A 204 -20.44 25.73 -11.79
C SER A 204 -20.68 24.94 -10.50
N VAL A 205 -19.73 24.09 -10.13
CA VAL A 205 -19.72 23.40 -8.84
C VAL A 205 -19.03 24.23 -7.76
N MET A 206 -19.38 24.00 -6.50
CA MET A 206 -18.63 24.56 -5.37
C MET A 206 -17.26 23.87 -5.29
N ASN A 207 -16.21 24.65 -5.05
CA ASN A 207 -14.83 24.17 -4.91
C ASN A 207 -14.49 23.76 -3.46
N GLU A 208 -15.46 23.19 -2.76
CA GLU A 208 -15.38 22.76 -1.36
C GLU A 208 -15.71 21.26 -1.24
N LEU A 209 -15.17 20.60 -0.23
CA LEU A 209 -15.38 19.16 -0.01
C LEU A 209 -16.76 18.88 0.60
N PHE A 210 -17.81 18.96 -0.21
CA PHE A 210 -19.18 18.60 0.16
C PHE A 210 -19.58 17.18 -0.23
N ALA A 211 -19.00 16.66 -1.31
CA ALA A 211 -19.30 15.34 -1.84
C ALA A 211 -18.05 14.72 -2.46
N THR A 212 -18.03 13.39 -2.45
CA THR A 212 -16.98 12.55 -3.00
C THR A 212 -17.55 11.56 -4.01
N ILE A 213 -16.68 10.85 -4.72
CA ILE A 213 -17.12 9.80 -5.65
C ILE A 213 -17.88 8.68 -4.92
N ASP A 214 -17.59 8.40 -3.63
CA ASP A 214 -18.32 7.38 -2.85
C ASP A 214 -19.82 7.74 -2.77
N ASP A 215 -20.13 9.02 -2.55
CA ASP A 215 -21.50 9.53 -2.52
C ASP A 215 -22.19 9.34 -3.87
N ALA A 216 -21.46 9.53 -4.97
CA ALA A 216 -21.99 9.32 -6.31
C ALA A 216 -22.22 7.83 -6.61
N CYS A 217 -21.29 6.96 -6.24
CA CYS A 217 -21.42 5.50 -6.39
C CYS A 217 -22.65 4.98 -5.62
N LEU A 218 -22.83 5.37 -4.36
CA LEU A 218 -23.98 4.97 -3.55
C LEU A 218 -25.34 5.42 -4.11
N LEU A 219 -25.37 6.51 -4.91
CA LEU A 219 -26.59 7.01 -5.54
C LEU A 219 -26.87 6.39 -6.91
N LEU A 220 -25.84 5.82 -7.57
CA LEU A 220 -25.92 5.24 -8.90
C LEU A 220 -26.06 3.71 -8.89
N ASP A 221 -25.79 3.07 -7.75
CA ASP A 221 -26.11 1.67 -7.46
C ASP A 221 -27.63 1.44 -7.28
#